data_AF-X0RY45-F1
#
_entry.id   AF-X0RY45-F1
#
_cell.length_a   1.000
_cell.length_b   1.000
_cell.length_c   1.000
_cell.angle_alpha   90.00
_cell.angle_beta   90.00
_cell.angle_gamma   90.00
#
_symmetry.space_group_name_H-M   'P 1'
#
loop_
_entity.id
_entity.type
_entity.pdbx_description
1 polymer ?
#
loop_
_entity_poly.entity_id
_entity_poly.type
_entity_poly.pdbx_seq_one_letter_code
_entity_poly.pdbx_strand_id
1 'polypeptide(L)'
;MNRWIAIPSVCFLTTLALIGCEEEDGAYGTASSKITLTSFANSYDSKANATAIARIDETYRTGAREIKTTNLINSYSNQSLNDLDRTVLADDFEGRLENKDIEVNNRTVKRPIYEKNTNNQLDYQTTYKTLNLSGLHANSYVASTNVNNRYGIITDLNNYSEIPTNVAFPEGSVCYIPVVTSERSFLAFNDKNKTGYASIERWIEVAKTRFSADRDHRTSQFGVGVGNQQQAAQVMFFEYDDQPAYEYNGVEYGKDVYEANYVAKGSTDPNTDSRFDVVDCIIVNEVAGDFLAEQIERYY
;
A
#
# COMPACT_ATOMS: atom_id res chain seq x y z
N MET A 1 4.82 35.27 -68.22
CA MET A 1 6.28 35.06 -68.08
C MET A 1 6.79 35.86 -66.89
N ASN A 2 7.37 35.15 -65.92
CA ASN A 2 8.44 35.51 -64.98
C ASN A 2 8.45 36.79 -64.09
N ARG A 3 8.50 36.48 -62.77
CA ARG A 3 9.42 36.93 -61.68
C ARG A 3 9.26 38.36 -61.12
N TRP A 4 8.88 38.54 -59.83
CA TRP A 4 9.66 38.43 -58.54
C TRP A 4 10.71 39.55 -58.43
N ILE A 5 10.92 40.40 -57.39
CA ILE A 5 10.72 40.52 -55.91
C ILE A 5 10.91 42.05 -55.62
N ALA A 6 10.31 42.75 -54.64
CA ALA A 6 10.72 42.82 -53.22
C ALA A 6 9.80 43.75 -52.39
N ILE A 7 9.54 43.33 -51.16
CA ILE A 7 8.83 43.94 -50.01
C ILE A 7 9.94 44.60 -49.11
N PRO A 8 9.76 45.28 -47.92
CA PRO A 8 8.59 45.65 -47.07
C PRO A 8 8.55 47.11 -46.54
N SER A 9 7.42 47.52 -45.93
CA SER A 9 7.35 47.86 -44.48
C SER A 9 5.93 48.27 -44.00
N VAL A 10 5.33 47.33 -43.26
CA VAL A 10 4.47 47.43 -42.05
C VAL A 10 3.35 48.49 -41.96
N CYS A 11 2.11 48.00 -41.91
CA CYS A 11 0.92 48.69 -41.39
C CYS A 11 0.30 47.94 -40.20
N PHE A 12 -0.37 48.72 -39.35
CA PHE A 12 -0.98 48.43 -38.05
C PHE A 12 -2.19 47.45 -38.03
N LEU A 13 -2.38 46.88 -36.82
CA LEU A 13 -3.63 46.57 -36.07
C LEU A 13 -4.57 45.39 -36.46
N THR A 14 -4.53 44.41 -35.55
CA THR A 14 -5.63 43.65 -34.88
C THR A 14 -6.69 42.92 -35.70
N THR A 15 -6.78 41.59 -35.48
CA THR A 15 -8.03 40.85 -35.16
C THR A 15 -7.70 39.48 -34.55
N LEU A 16 -8.62 38.99 -33.70
CA LEU A 16 -8.55 37.83 -32.80
C LEU A 16 -8.19 36.48 -33.44
N ALA A 17 -7.54 35.61 -32.65
CA ALA A 17 -7.74 34.15 -32.71
C ALA A 17 -7.60 33.53 -31.30
N LEU A 18 -8.51 32.61 -31.02
CA LEU A 18 -8.70 31.81 -29.81
C LEU A 18 -7.70 30.62 -29.70
N ILE A 19 -7.65 30.05 -28.49
CA ILE A 19 -7.24 28.66 -28.13
C ILE A 19 -5.74 28.42 -27.87
N GLY A 20 -5.44 28.26 -26.57
CA GLY A 20 -5.05 26.96 -25.98
C GLY A 20 -3.72 26.35 -26.39
N CYS A 21 -2.76 26.43 -25.48
CA CYS A 21 -1.62 25.54 -25.16
C CYS A 21 -0.76 26.36 -24.18
N GLU A 22 -0.19 25.89 -23.09
CA GLU A 22 0.03 24.56 -22.54
C GLU A 22 0.31 24.79 -21.06
N GLU A 23 0.20 23.70 -20.30
CA GLU A 23 0.44 23.59 -18.86
C GLU A 23 1.63 24.44 -18.39
N GLU A 24 1.39 25.28 -17.39
CA GLU A 24 2.48 25.71 -16.52
C GLU A 24 3.01 24.45 -15.83
N ASP A 25 4.15 23.95 -16.33
CA ASP A 25 5.04 23.03 -15.63
C ASP A 25 5.32 23.61 -14.23
N GLY A 26 4.51 23.20 -13.27
CA GLY A 26 4.67 23.49 -11.86
C GLY A 26 5.91 22.80 -11.34
N ALA A 27 7.07 23.42 -11.54
CA ALA A 27 8.30 23.05 -10.86
C ALA A 27 8.14 23.30 -9.36
N TYR A 28 7.98 22.24 -8.56
CA TYR A 28 8.08 22.30 -7.09
C TYR A 28 8.91 21.13 -6.55
N GLY A 29 10.06 21.46 -5.94
CA GLY A 29 10.81 20.55 -5.06
C GLY A 29 12.31 20.42 -5.36
N THR A 30 13.12 21.29 -4.78
CA THR A 30 14.59 21.18 -4.70
C THR A 30 15.03 19.97 -3.87
N ALA A 31 15.89 19.12 -4.47
CA ALA A 31 16.34 17.79 -4.05
C ALA A 31 15.21 16.74 -4.05
N SER A 32 15.26 15.79 -5.01
CA SER A 32 14.29 14.70 -5.11
C SER A 32 14.44 13.74 -3.93
N SER A 33 13.82 14.07 -2.80
CA SER A 33 13.67 13.17 -1.67
C SER A 33 13.00 11.90 -2.16
N LYS A 34 13.60 10.76 -1.79
CA LYS A 34 13.10 9.43 -2.12
C LYS A 34 13.26 8.50 -0.94
N ILE A 35 12.38 7.53 -0.84
CA ILE A 35 12.50 6.40 0.06
C ILE A 35 12.19 5.13 -0.73
N THR A 36 13.02 4.11 -0.56
CA THR A 36 12.81 2.78 -1.11
C THR A 36 12.54 1.82 0.03
N LEU A 37 11.42 1.12 -0.09
CA LEU A 37 10.93 0.14 0.86
C LEU A 37 10.96 -1.21 0.19
N THR A 38 11.54 -2.20 0.84
CA THR A 38 11.64 -3.57 0.34
C THR A 38 10.76 -4.50 1.17
N SER A 39 10.01 -5.36 0.51
CA SER A 39 9.22 -6.44 1.10
C SER A 39 9.25 -7.68 0.21
N PHE A 40 8.69 -8.79 0.70
CA PHE A 40 8.62 -10.04 -0.04
C PHE A 40 7.19 -10.54 -0.14
N ALA A 41 6.93 -11.30 -1.21
CA ALA A 41 5.66 -11.98 -1.38
C ALA A 41 5.88 -13.37 -1.96
N ASN A 42 4.99 -14.29 -1.60
CA ASN A 42 4.99 -15.66 -2.10
C ASN A 42 3.64 -16.04 -2.73
N SER A 43 3.67 -17.06 -3.57
CA SER A 43 2.50 -17.67 -4.22
C SER A 43 2.82 -19.11 -4.63
N TYR A 44 1.86 -19.81 -5.22
CA TYR A 44 2.09 -21.14 -5.80
C TYR A 44 2.25 -21.06 -7.32
N ASP A 45 3.35 -21.61 -7.86
CA ASP A 45 3.55 -21.77 -9.31
C ASP A 45 3.09 -23.16 -9.75
N SER A 46 1.97 -23.20 -10.48
CA SER A 46 1.37 -24.44 -10.97
C SER A 46 2.17 -25.13 -12.07
N LYS A 47 3.04 -24.41 -12.80
CA LYS A 47 3.88 -25.01 -13.85
C LYS A 47 5.09 -25.72 -13.26
N ALA A 48 5.70 -25.10 -12.24
CA ALA A 48 6.81 -25.69 -11.49
C ALA A 48 6.34 -26.67 -10.40
N ASN A 49 5.04 -26.66 -10.06
CA ASN A 49 4.46 -27.41 -8.95
C ASN A 49 5.20 -27.14 -7.62
N ALA A 50 5.53 -25.87 -7.38
CA ALA A 50 6.38 -25.41 -6.29
C ALA A 50 6.04 -23.97 -5.89
N THR A 51 6.55 -23.52 -4.74
CA THR A 51 6.40 -22.14 -4.26
C THR A 51 7.12 -21.17 -5.21
N ALA A 52 6.50 -20.04 -5.50
CA ALA A 52 7.15 -18.92 -6.17
C ALA A 52 7.26 -17.73 -5.23
N ILE A 53 8.41 -17.07 -5.25
CA ILE A 53 8.77 -16.00 -4.32
C ILE A 53 9.32 -14.82 -5.11
N ALA A 54 8.90 -13.61 -4.75
CA ALA A 54 9.41 -12.38 -5.30
C ALA A 54 9.76 -11.35 -4.24
N ARG A 55 10.78 -10.56 -4.55
CA ARG A 55 11.11 -9.31 -3.88
C ARG A 55 10.35 -8.16 -4.53
N ILE A 56 9.88 -7.24 -3.71
CA ILE A 56 9.13 -6.05 -4.12
C ILE A 56 9.85 -4.84 -3.57
N ASP A 57 10.30 -3.95 -4.46
CA ASP A 57 10.86 -2.66 -4.09
C ASP A 57 9.89 -1.55 -4.48
N GLU A 58 9.32 -0.89 -3.47
CA GLU A 58 8.49 0.31 -3.65
C GLU A 58 9.33 1.57 -3.42
N THR A 59 9.49 2.37 -4.47
CA THR A 59 10.20 3.65 -4.38
C THR A 59 9.21 4.80 -4.47
N TYR A 60 9.08 5.56 -3.38
CA TYR A 60 8.39 6.83 -3.37
C TYR A 60 9.38 7.94 -3.69
N ARG A 61 9.03 8.79 -4.64
CA ARG A 61 9.75 10.02 -4.98
C ARG A 61 8.75 11.17 -4.94
N THR A 62 9.22 12.38 -4.71
CA THR A 62 8.34 13.53 -4.89
C THR A 62 7.79 13.53 -6.33
N GLY A 63 6.46 13.57 -6.47
CA GLY A 63 5.73 13.48 -7.73
C GLY A 63 5.37 12.08 -8.22
N ALA A 64 5.94 10.99 -7.68
CA ALA A 64 5.72 9.65 -8.25
C ALA A 64 5.97 8.47 -7.29
N ARG A 65 5.29 7.34 -7.54
CA ARG A 65 5.60 6.02 -6.95
C ARG A 65 5.98 5.04 -8.05
N GLU A 66 7.01 4.24 -7.80
CA GLU A 66 7.48 3.16 -8.67
C GLU A 66 7.48 1.85 -7.88
N ILE A 67 7.02 0.76 -8.49
CA ILE A 67 7.09 -0.59 -7.92
C ILE A 67 7.89 -1.47 -8.86
N LYS A 68 8.93 -2.11 -8.34
CA LYS A 68 9.73 -3.09 -9.05
C LYS A 68 9.59 -4.45 -8.39
N THR A 69 9.25 -5.46 -9.18
CA THR A 69 9.18 -6.85 -8.73
C THR A 69 10.35 -7.65 -9.32
N THR A 70 11.04 -8.40 -8.47
CA THR A 70 12.14 -9.28 -8.86
C THR A 70 11.80 -10.71 -8.42
N ASN A 71 11.69 -11.63 -9.37
CA ASN A 71 11.45 -13.04 -9.07
C ASN A 71 12.72 -13.64 -8.47
N LEU A 72 12.59 -14.25 -7.31
CA LEU A 72 13.68 -14.98 -6.64
C LEU A 72 13.57 -16.47 -6.99
N ILE A 73 12.39 -17.05 -6.76
CA ILE A 73 12.12 -18.47 -6.96
C ILE A 73 10.91 -18.66 -7.88
N ASN A 74 11.05 -19.55 -8.87
CA ASN A 74 10.03 -19.94 -9.85
C ASN A 74 9.34 -18.73 -10.54
N SER A 75 8.26 -18.97 -11.30
CA SER A 75 7.49 -17.89 -11.91
C SER A 75 6.53 -17.28 -10.91
N TYR A 76 6.88 -16.10 -10.37
CA TYR A 76 5.97 -15.37 -9.48
C TYR A 76 4.80 -14.76 -10.26
N SER A 77 3.58 -15.05 -9.81
CA SER A 77 2.35 -14.48 -10.36
C SER A 77 1.98 -13.22 -9.59
N ASN A 78 2.17 -12.07 -10.22
CA ASN A 78 1.92 -10.77 -9.61
C ASN A 78 0.43 -10.35 -9.64
N GLN A 79 -0.50 -11.25 -9.30
CA GLN A 79 -1.92 -10.88 -9.24
C GLN A 79 -2.25 -10.03 -8.00
N SER A 80 -1.39 -10.04 -6.98
CA SER A 80 -1.62 -9.38 -5.70
C SER A 80 -0.94 -8.02 -5.54
N LEU A 81 0.10 -7.66 -6.30
CA LEU A 81 0.69 -6.32 -6.15
C LEU A 81 -0.25 -5.28 -6.75
N ASN A 82 -0.69 -4.39 -5.88
CA ASN A 82 -1.63 -3.36 -6.21
C ASN A 82 -0.92 -2.03 -6.45
N ASP A 83 -0.61 -1.79 -7.73
CA ASP A 83 -0.01 -0.60 -8.31
C ASP A 83 -1.04 0.38 -8.88
N LEU A 84 -2.32 0.03 -8.89
CA LEU A 84 -3.36 0.87 -9.47
C LEU A 84 -3.81 1.95 -8.49
N ASP A 85 -4.15 3.12 -9.03
CA ASP A 85 -4.82 4.18 -8.26
C ASP A 85 -6.11 3.64 -7.62
N ARG A 86 -6.45 4.15 -6.45
CA ARG A 86 -7.58 3.67 -5.66
C ARG A 86 -8.68 4.71 -5.59
N THR A 87 -9.92 4.27 -5.74
CA THR A 87 -11.08 5.05 -5.31
C THR A 87 -11.08 5.08 -3.79
N VAL A 88 -11.30 6.27 -3.23
CA VAL A 88 -11.41 6.51 -1.79
C VAL A 88 -12.81 6.99 -1.47
N LEU A 89 -13.48 6.33 -0.54
CA LEU A 89 -14.80 6.71 -0.05
C LEU A 89 -14.74 6.93 1.46
N ALA A 90 -15.15 8.11 1.91
CA ALA A 90 -15.30 8.46 3.33
C ALA A 90 -16.70 9.06 3.57
N ASP A 91 -16.97 9.49 4.79
CA ASP A 91 -18.19 10.23 5.13
C ASP A 91 -18.31 11.50 4.28
N ASP A 92 -19.39 11.58 3.49
CA ASP A 92 -19.68 12.66 2.53
C ASP A 92 -18.50 13.04 1.61
N PHE A 93 -17.71 12.03 1.19
CA PHE A 93 -16.49 12.26 0.42
C PHE A 93 -16.19 11.12 -0.55
N GLU A 94 -15.90 11.47 -1.80
CA GLU A 94 -15.36 10.57 -2.82
C GLU A 94 -14.12 11.21 -3.43
N GLY A 95 -13.02 10.47 -3.48
CA GLY A 95 -11.76 10.94 -4.04
C GLY A 95 -10.93 9.83 -4.67
N ARG A 96 -9.70 10.16 -5.07
CA ARG A 96 -8.73 9.19 -5.59
C ARG A 96 -7.41 9.28 -4.86
N LEU A 97 -6.89 8.13 -4.47
CA LEU A 97 -5.54 7.95 -3.96
C LEU A 97 -4.65 7.51 -5.12
N GLU A 98 -3.91 8.46 -5.69
CA GLU A 98 -3.15 8.27 -6.92
C GLU A 98 -1.67 8.01 -6.63
N ASN A 99 -0.94 7.51 -7.62
CA ASN A 99 0.51 7.31 -7.57
C ASN A 99 1.32 8.51 -8.11
N LYS A 100 0.67 9.66 -8.27
CA LYS A 100 1.25 10.96 -8.62
C LYS A 100 1.09 11.94 -7.47
N ASP A 101 1.70 13.12 -7.59
CA ASP A 101 1.58 14.23 -6.63
C ASP A 101 2.00 13.86 -5.20
N ILE A 102 2.88 12.87 -5.08
CA ILE A 102 3.40 12.39 -3.79
C ILE A 102 4.42 13.40 -3.27
N GLU A 103 4.40 13.68 -1.98
CA GLU A 103 5.46 14.43 -1.33
C GLU A 103 6.27 13.50 -0.44
N VAL A 104 7.59 13.53 -0.59
CA VAL A 104 8.49 12.75 0.25
C VAL A 104 9.37 13.70 1.04
N ASN A 105 9.32 13.59 2.36
CA ASN A 105 10.22 14.29 3.27
C ASN A 105 10.87 13.29 4.22
N ASN A 106 12.13 12.97 3.95
CA ASN A 106 12.88 11.94 4.68
C ASN A 106 12.14 10.58 4.65
N ARG A 107 11.49 10.21 5.76
CA ARG A 107 10.76 8.95 5.94
C ARG A 107 9.25 9.16 5.98
N THR A 108 8.77 10.35 5.67
CA THR A 108 7.36 10.65 5.57
C THR A 108 6.98 10.73 4.10
N VAL A 109 5.98 9.95 3.73
CA VAL A 109 5.36 9.94 2.41
C VAL A 109 3.95 10.48 2.59
N LYS A 110 3.69 11.68 2.09
CA LYS A 110 2.36 12.24 2.01
C LYS A 110 1.78 11.94 0.63
N ARG A 111 0.54 11.45 0.61
CA ARG A 111 -0.19 11.16 -0.62
C ARG A 111 -1.50 11.93 -0.57
N PRO A 112 -1.63 13.03 -1.32
CA PRO A 112 -2.87 13.78 -1.34
C PRO A 112 -4.00 12.90 -1.90
N ILE A 113 -5.17 12.98 -1.26
CA ILE A 113 -6.39 12.37 -1.77
C ILE A 113 -7.30 13.52 -2.19
N TYR A 114 -7.38 13.75 -3.50
CA TYR A 114 -8.22 14.81 -4.06
C TYR A 114 -9.67 14.35 -4.09
N GLU A 115 -10.56 15.21 -3.58
CA GLU A 115 -12.00 15.05 -3.75
C GLU A 115 -12.36 15.19 -5.23
N LYS A 116 -13.30 14.36 -5.66
CA LYS A 116 -13.73 14.30 -7.06
C LYS A 116 -14.33 15.63 -7.51
N ASN A 117 -13.84 16.13 -8.64
CA ASN A 117 -14.26 17.40 -9.27
C ASN A 117 -13.99 18.66 -8.44
N THR A 118 -13.16 18.60 -7.41
CA THR A 118 -12.74 19.78 -6.63
C THR A 118 -11.23 19.78 -6.44
N ASN A 119 -10.70 20.88 -5.90
CA ASN A 119 -9.30 20.96 -5.47
C ASN A 119 -9.15 20.70 -3.96
N ASN A 120 -10.22 20.26 -3.30
CA ASN A 120 -10.15 19.92 -1.88
C ASN A 120 -9.34 18.64 -1.71
N GLN A 121 -8.50 18.61 -0.70
CA GLN A 121 -7.65 17.48 -0.38
C GLN A 121 -7.96 16.97 1.01
N LEU A 122 -7.86 15.66 1.16
CA LEU A 122 -7.85 14.96 2.45
C LEU A 122 -6.39 14.62 2.78
N ASP A 123 -5.95 15.01 3.98
CA ASP A 123 -4.61 14.70 4.46
C ASP A 123 -4.46 13.21 4.80
N TYR A 124 -3.57 12.54 4.06
CA TYR A 124 -3.17 11.16 4.25
C TYR A 124 -1.66 10.99 4.07
N GLN A 125 -1.00 10.40 5.05
CA GLN A 125 0.43 10.19 5.01
C GLN A 125 0.87 8.95 5.80
N THR A 126 2.04 8.44 5.45
CA THR A 126 2.73 7.39 6.20
C THR A 126 4.11 7.88 6.61
N THR A 127 4.42 7.82 7.89
CA THR A 127 5.78 8.05 8.42
C THR A 127 6.38 6.72 8.83
N TYR A 128 7.56 6.40 8.31
CA TYR A 128 8.26 5.17 8.65
C TYR A 128 9.19 5.41 9.84
N LYS A 129 8.80 4.89 11.02
CA LYS A 129 9.72 4.74 12.16
C LYS A 129 10.76 3.67 11.79
N THR A 130 11.95 3.74 12.40
CA THR A 130 13.05 2.85 12.05
C THR A 130 13.51 2.04 13.24
N LEU A 131 13.77 0.76 13.02
CA LEU A 131 14.48 -0.12 13.95
C LEU A 131 15.79 -0.60 13.31
N ASN A 132 16.91 -0.45 14.00
CA ASN A 132 18.19 -0.98 13.52
C ASN A 132 18.20 -2.50 13.69
N LEU A 133 18.42 -3.22 12.60
CA LEU A 133 18.45 -4.67 12.58
C LEU A 133 19.87 -5.24 12.68
N SER A 134 20.90 -4.42 12.52
CA SER A 134 22.30 -4.87 12.42
C SER A 134 22.69 -5.80 13.57
N GLY A 135 23.14 -7.02 13.22
CA GLY A 135 23.54 -8.05 14.18
C GLY A 135 22.39 -8.77 14.90
N LEU A 136 21.13 -8.34 14.71
CA LEU A 136 19.97 -9.06 15.24
C LEU A 136 19.68 -10.29 14.38
N HIS A 137 19.21 -11.35 15.03
CA HIS A 137 18.79 -12.56 14.33
C HIS A 137 17.47 -12.30 13.58
N ALA A 138 17.42 -12.71 12.31
CA ALA A 138 16.31 -12.40 11.43
C ALA A 138 15.03 -13.20 11.71
N ASN A 139 15.13 -14.19 12.60
CA ASN A 139 14.04 -15.01 13.13
C ASN A 139 13.88 -14.82 14.66
N SER A 140 14.31 -13.68 15.20
CA SER A 140 14.23 -13.39 16.65
C SER A 140 12.81 -13.36 17.21
N TYR A 141 11.78 -13.42 16.36
CA TYR A 141 10.40 -13.64 16.77
C TYR A 141 10.22 -14.95 17.54
N VAL A 142 9.74 -14.83 18.77
CA VAL A 142 9.35 -15.95 19.62
C VAL A 142 7.84 -16.13 19.51
N ALA A 143 7.44 -17.17 18.77
CA ALA A 143 6.04 -17.56 18.68
C ALA A 143 5.54 -18.09 20.04
N SER A 144 4.30 -17.73 20.40
CA SER A 144 3.62 -18.22 21.59
C SER A 144 2.13 -18.34 21.34
N THR A 145 1.45 -19.29 21.98
CA THR A 145 -0.03 -19.37 21.94
C THR A 145 -0.70 -18.30 22.81
N ASN A 146 0.04 -17.67 23.73
CA ASN A 146 -0.42 -16.51 24.47
C ASN A 146 0.13 -15.24 23.82
N VAL A 147 -0.75 -14.37 23.31
CA VAL A 147 -0.38 -13.13 22.61
C VAL A 147 0.55 -12.26 23.45
N ASN A 148 0.35 -12.19 24.77
CA ASN A 148 1.18 -11.39 25.68
C ASN A 148 2.60 -11.94 25.89
N ASN A 149 2.87 -13.16 25.43
CA ASN A 149 4.17 -13.81 25.56
C ASN A 149 4.92 -13.87 24.21
N ARG A 150 4.35 -13.28 23.16
CA ARG A 150 5.01 -13.11 21.86
C ARG A 150 5.88 -11.87 21.93
N TYR A 151 7.09 -11.97 21.41
CA TYR A 151 8.00 -10.84 21.31
C TYR A 151 9.04 -11.10 20.23
N GLY A 152 9.85 -10.08 19.94
CA GLY A 152 10.89 -10.16 18.93
C GLY A 152 10.50 -9.48 17.63
N ILE A 153 11.27 -9.76 16.58
CA ILE A 153 11.12 -9.12 15.28
C ILE A 153 10.57 -10.15 14.30
N ILE A 154 9.37 -9.89 13.79
CA ILE A 154 8.81 -10.69 12.70
C ILE A 154 9.30 -10.10 11.37
N THR A 155 9.84 -10.96 10.52
CA THR A 155 10.35 -10.60 9.19
C THR A 155 9.72 -11.53 8.16
N ASP A 156 9.92 -11.21 6.88
CA ASP A 156 9.50 -12.12 5.80
C ASP A 156 10.13 -13.51 5.89
N LEU A 157 11.27 -13.69 6.57
CA LEU A 157 11.87 -15.03 6.78
C LEU A 157 11.03 -15.94 7.64
N ASN A 158 10.13 -15.40 8.46
CA ASN A 158 9.23 -16.23 9.26
C ASN A 158 8.28 -17.08 8.40
N ASN A 159 8.14 -16.75 7.10
CA ASN A 159 7.37 -17.54 6.14
C ASN A 159 8.16 -18.71 5.51
N TYR A 160 9.46 -18.85 5.81
CA TYR A 160 10.38 -19.76 5.13
C TYR A 160 11.11 -20.68 6.14
N SER A 161 10.52 -21.84 6.42
CA SER A 161 10.96 -22.78 7.46
C SER A 161 12.34 -23.44 7.24
N GLU A 162 12.84 -23.47 6.01
CA GLU A 162 14.13 -24.12 5.69
C GLU A 162 15.36 -23.24 6.01
N ILE A 163 15.14 -21.95 6.29
CA ILE A 163 16.21 -20.99 6.56
C ILE A 163 16.71 -21.14 8.01
N PRO A 164 18.02 -21.20 8.27
CA PRO A 164 18.57 -21.38 9.60
C PRO A 164 18.16 -20.27 10.58
N THR A 165 17.98 -20.68 11.84
CA THR A 165 17.48 -19.83 12.92
C THR A 165 18.54 -18.94 13.57
N ASN A 166 19.74 -18.87 13.00
CA ASN A 166 20.88 -18.15 13.54
C ASN A 166 21.47 -17.14 12.53
N VAL A 167 20.77 -16.86 11.44
CA VAL A 167 21.20 -15.85 10.47
C VAL A 167 20.97 -14.46 11.06
N ALA A 168 22.01 -13.63 11.02
CA ALA A 168 21.99 -12.28 11.56
C ALA A 168 22.05 -11.26 10.44
N PHE A 169 21.31 -10.17 10.59
CA PHE A 169 21.32 -9.08 9.62
C PHE A 169 22.68 -8.38 9.55
N PRO A 170 23.15 -8.00 8.35
CA PRO A 170 24.39 -7.27 8.18
C PRO A 170 24.31 -5.84 8.73
N GLU A 171 25.47 -5.18 8.82
CA GLU A 171 25.55 -3.78 9.21
C GLU A 171 24.80 -2.89 8.22
N GLY A 172 24.01 -1.94 8.74
CA GLY A 172 23.21 -1.02 7.93
C GLY A 172 21.81 -1.54 7.59
N SER A 173 21.42 -2.74 8.05
CA SER A 173 20.05 -3.23 7.94
C SER A 173 19.07 -2.45 8.81
N VAL A 174 17.97 -2.01 8.22
CA VAL A 174 16.94 -1.19 8.88
C VAL A 174 15.55 -1.74 8.56
N CYS A 175 14.73 -1.86 9.60
CA CYS A 175 13.31 -2.12 9.52
C CYS A 175 12.53 -0.80 9.51
N TYR A 176 11.51 -0.71 8.65
CA TYR A 176 10.61 0.43 8.52
C TYR A 176 9.22 0.08 9.04
N ILE A 177 8.82 0.74 10.12
CA ILE A 177 7.55 0.50 10.80
C ILE A 177 6.57 1.62 10.38
N PRO A 178 5.52 1.32 9.60
CA PRO A 178 4.64 2.35 9.05
C PRO A 178 3.71 2.94 10.12
N VAL A 179 3.76 4.25 10.28
CA VAL A 179 2.81 5.04 11.08
C VAL A 179 1.91 5.80 10.11
N VAL A 180 0.68 5.32 9.94
CA VAL A 180 -0.30 5.92 9.04
C VAL A 180 -1.05 7.01 9.79
N THR A 181 -1.19 8.18 9.18
CA THR A 181 -1.97 9.29 9.70
C THR A 181 -3.00 9.73 8.67
N SER A 182 -4.25 9.86 9.07
CA SER A 182 -5.32 10.40 8.24
C SER A 182 -6.27 11.31 9.00
N GLU A 183 -6.75 12.38 8.35
CA GLU A 183 -7.76 13.27 8.92
C GLU A 183 -9.17 12.65 9.04
N ARG A 184 -9.46 11.58 8.28
CA ARG A 184 -10.76 10.91 8.23
C ARG A 184 -10.58 9.40 8.13
N SER A 185 -11.62 8.66 8.54
CA SER A 185 -11.70 7.24 8.23
C SER A 185 -12.19 7.07 6.79
N PHE A 186 -11.60 6.16 6.03
CA PHE A 186 -12.00 5.94 4.64
C PHE A 186 -11.79 4.49 4.19
N LEU A 187 -12.48 4.12 3.12
CA LEU A 187 -12.32 2.87 2.37
C LEU A 187 -11.57 3.14 1.07
N ALA A 188 -10.59 2.31 0.75
CA ALA A 188 -9.80 2.42 -0.47
C ALA A 188 -9.74 1.11 -1.26
N PHE A 189 -10.15 1.14 -2.53
CA PHE A 189 -10.26 -0.03 -3.40
C PHE A 189 -10.00 0.34 -4.87
N ASN A 190 -9.79 -0.65 -5.71
CA ASN A 190 -9.75 -0.49 -7.17
C ASN A 190 -10.20 -1.75 -7.90
N ASP A 191 -10.07 -1.78 -9.22
CA ASP A 191 -10.58 -2.87 -10.07
C ASP A 191 -10.01 -4.24 -9.74
N LYS A 192 -8.78 -4.33 -9.21
CA LYS A 192 -8.21 -5.61 -8.73
C LYS A 192 -8.95 -6.13 -7.49
N ASN A 193 -9.64 -5.28 -6.75
CA ASN A 193 -10.44 -5.64 -5.59
C ASN A 193 -11.90 -5.98 -5.92
N LYS A 194 -12.29 -5.92 -7.20
CA LYS A 194 -13.64 -6.27 -7.62
C LYS A 194 -13.94 -7.72 -7.27
N THR A 195 -15.08 -7.94 -6.63
CA THR A 195 -15.57 -9.27 -6.27
C THR A 195 -16.58 -9.79 -7.31
N GLY A 196 -16.99 -11.05 -7.14
CA GLY A 196 -18.07 -11.66 -7.93
C GLY A 196 -19.45 -11.60 -7.26
N TYR A 197 -19.60 -10.88 -6.15
CA TYR A 197 -20.86 -10.84 -5.40
C TYR A 197 -21.84 -9.82 -5.99
N ALA A 198 -23.12 -10.18 -5.96
CA ALA A 198 -24.18 -9.35 -6.53
C ALA A 198 -24.60 -8.16 -5.63
N SER A 199 -24.32 -8.23 -4.32
CA SER A 199 -24.62 -7.18 -3.35
C SER A 199 -23.72 -7.28 -2.12
N ILE A 200 -23.71 -6.22 -1.31
CA ILE A 200 -22.99 -6.14 -0.05
C ILE A 200 -23.51 -7.17 0.96
N GLU A 201 -24.81 -7.46 0.98
CA GLU A 201 -25.38 -8.49 1.87
C GLU A 201 -24.80 -9.86 1.56
N ARG A 202 -24.71 -10.20 0.27
CA ARG A 202 -24.12 -11.48 -0.14
C ARG A 202 -22.63 -11.54 0.18
N TRP A 203 -21.92 -10.43 0.04
CA TRP A 203 -20.53 -10.31 0.47
C TRP A 203 -20.38 -10.53 1.98
N ILE A 204 -21.22 -9.90 2.81
CA ILE A 204 -21.22 -10.06 4.28
C ILE A 204 -21.42 -11.51 4.68
N GLU A 205 -22.39 -12.21 4.07
CA GLU A 205 -22.67 -13.62 4.37
C GLU A 205 -21.43 -14.49 4.20
N VAL A 206 -20.67 -14.28 3.12
CA VAL A 206 -19.44 -15.04 2.86
C VAL A 206 -18.27 -14.55 3.70
N ALA A 207 -18.17 -13.24 3.95
CA ALA A 207 -17.12 -12.67 4.81
C ALA A 207 -17.20 -13.23 6.24
N LYS A 208 -18.41 -13.43 6.78
CA LYS A 208 -18.66 -14.06 8.09
C LYS A 208 -18.19 -15.51 8.19
N THR A 209 -18.11 -16.22 7.07
CA THR A 209 -17.70 -17.63 7.02
C THR A 209 -16.22 -17.82 6.68
N ARG A 210 -15.41 -16.75 6.66
CA ARG A 210 -13.97 -16.83 6.36
C ARG A 210 -13.17 -17.57 7.44
N PHE A 211 -13.66 -17.55 8.68
CA PHE A 211 -13.12 -18.33 9.78
C PHE A 211 -14.06 -19.46 10.18
N SER A 212 -13.57 -20.39 11.02
CA SER A 212 -14.38 -21.47 11.60
C SER A 212 -15.65 -20.93 12.27
N ALA A 213 -16.72 -21.72 12.25
CA ALA A 213 -18.05 -21.32 12.68
C ALA A 213 -18.14 -20.80 14.14
N ASP A 214 -17.16 -21.14 14.97
CA ASP A 214 -17.13 -20.81 16.40
C ASP A 214 -16.41 -19.48 16.71
N ARG A 215 -15.89 -18.76 15.71
CA ARG A 215 -15.19 -17.50 15.96
C ARG A 215 -16.16 -16.33 16.07
N ASP A 216 -16.14 -15.67 17.23
CA ASP A 216 -16.92 -14.47 17.47
C ASP A 216 -16.56 -13.36 16.48
N HIS A 217 -17.59 -12.70 15.96
CA HIS A 217 -17.44 -11.61 15.02
C HIS A 217 -18.47 -10.51 15.25
N ARG A 218 -18.15 -9.31 14.78
CA ARG A 218 -19.04 -8.16 14.70
C ARG A 218 -19.16 -7.72 13.25
N THR A 219 -20.39 -7.46 12.83
CA THR A 219 -20.65 -6.84 11.53
C THR A 219 -21.24 -5.46 11.73
N SER A 220 -20.77 -4.50 10.94
CA SER A 220 -21.37 -3.18 10.82
C SER A 220 -21.65 -2.87 9.36
N GLN A 221 -22.72 -2.12 9.11
CA GLN A 221 -23.05 -1.56 7.79
C GLN A 221 -23.20 -0.05 7.95
N PHE A 222 -22.73 0.69 6.95
CA PHE A 222 -22.69 2.15 7.00
C PHE A 222 -22.69 2.73 5.57
N GLY A 223 -23.08 4.00 5.45
CA GLY A 223 -22.99 4.75 4.20
C GLY A 223 -21.64 5.43 4.06
N VAL A 224 -21.11 5.49 2.84
CA VAL A 224 -19.90 6.23 2.46
C VAL A 224 -20.09 6.92 1.12
N GLY A 225 -19.12 7.74 0.72
CA GLY A 225 -19.15 8.46 -0.55
C GLY A 225 -19.99 9.74 -0.48
N VAL A 226 -20.18 10.40 -1.62
CA VAL A 226 -20.92 11.67 -1.69
C VAL A 226 -22.36 11.46 -1.21
N GLY A 227 -22.78 12.23 -0.20
CA GLY A 227 -24.09 12.09 0.44
C GLY A 227 -24.32 10.74 1.14
N ASN A 228 -23.25 9.97 1.42
CA ASN A 228 -23.30 8.65 2.04
C ASN A 228 -24.18 7.63 1.31
N GLN A 229 -24.21 7.70 -0.02
CA GLN A 229 -25.11 6.90 -0.85
C GLN A 229 -24.61 5.47 -1.09
N GLN A 230 -23.31 5.22 -0.98
CA GLN A 230 -22.73 3.91 -1.22
C GLN A 230 -22.83 3.06 0.05
N GLN A 231 -23.36 1.85 -0.09
CA GLN A 231 -23.43 0.91 1.02
C GLN A 231 -22.08 0.25 1.23
N ALA A 232 -21.59 0.30 2.46
CA ALA A 232 -20.38 -0.37 2.90
C ALA A 232 -20.66 -1.25 4.11
N ALA A 233 -19.80 -2.24 4.30
CA ALA A 233 -19.85 -3.12 5.45
C ALA A 233 -18.46 -3.48 5.93
N GLN A 234 -18.38 -3.73 7.24
CA GLN A 234 -17.19 -4.24 7.90
C GLN A 234 -17.55 -5.49 8.69
N VAL A 235 -16.74 -6.54 8.52
CA VAL A 235 -16.79 -7.77 9.31
C VAL A 235 -15.49 -7.88 10.09
N MET A 236 -15.58 -7.72 11.41
CA MET A 236 -14.46 -7.86 12.34
C MET A 236 -14.57 -9.19 13.07
N PHE A 237 -13.52 -10.00 13.00
CA PHE A 237 -13.34 -11.16 13.86
C PHE A 237 -12.47 -10.76 15.03
N PHE A 238 -12.90 -11.07 16.24
CA PHE A 238 -12.13 -10.76 17.44
C PHE A 238 -10.93 -11.70 17.57
N GLU A 239 -9.94 -11.30 18.37
CA GLU A 239 -8.85 -12.19 18.78
C GLU A 239 -9.44 -13.49 19.31
N TYR A 240 -8.93 -14.61 18.80
CA TYR A 240 -9.40 -15.93 19.16
C TYR A 240 -8.20 -16.87 19.22
N ASP A 241 -8.07 -17.57 20.35
CA ASP A 241 -6.88 -18.35 20.70
C ASP A 241 -5.59 -17.54 20.46
N ASP A 242 -4.81 -17.94 19.45
CA ASP A 242 -3.50 -17.45 19.10
C ASP A 242 -3.53 -16.62 17.80
N GLN A 243 -4.74 -16.29 17.31
CA GLN A 243 -4.95 -15.53 16.09
C GLN A 243 -5.31 -14.07 16.40
N PRO A 244 -4.69 -13.09 15.72
CA PRO A 244 -5.01 -11.68 15.91
C PRO A 244 -6.44 -11.39 15.44
N ALA A 245 -7.00 -10.24 15.83
CA ALA A 245 -8.23 -9.76 15.22
C ALA A 245 -8.05 -9.58 13.70
N TYR A 246 -9.09 -9.91 12.93
CA TYR A 246 -9.10 -9.70 11.48
C TYR A 246 -10.25 -8.78 11.11
N GLU A 247 -10.00 -7.90 10.15
CA GLU A 247 -11.00 -6.99 9.63
C GLU A 247 -11.10 -7.15 8.12
N TYR A 248 -12.32 -7.31 7.63
CA TYR A 248 -12.65 -7.30 6.21
C TYR A 248 -13.65 -6.18 5.95
N ASN A 249 -13.46 -5.44 4.88
CA ASN A 249 -14.35 -4.37 4.48
C ASN A 249 -14.80 -4.59 3.04
N GLY A 250 -16.08 -4.34 2.79
CA GLY A 250 -16.71 -4.44 1.49
C GLY A 250 -17.46 -3.15 1.18
N VAL A 251 -17.54 -2.78 -0.09
CA VAL A 251 -18.30 -1.62 -0.54
C VAL A 251 -18.96 -1.84 -1.88
N GLU A 252 -20.21 -1.41 -1.99
CA GLU A 252 -20.91 -1.28 -3.26
C GLU A 252 -20.52 0.02 -3.95
N TYR A 253 -20.04 -0.10 -5.18
CA TYR A 253 -19.69 1.04 -6.00
C TYR A 253 -20.09 0.80 -7.45
N GLY A 254 -21.00 1.65 -7.95
CA GLY A 254 -21.62 1.44 -9.25
C GLY A 254 -22.55 0.22 -9.25
N LYS A 255 -22.20 -0.82 -10.00
CA LYS A 255 -22.96 -2.08 -10.09
C LYS A 255 -22.21 -3.28 -9.49
N ASP A 256 -21.07 -3.02 -8.87
CA ASP A 256 -20.13 -4.03 -8.44
C ASP A 256 -19.84 -3.88 -6.95
N VAL A 257 -19.41 -4.99 -6.34
CA VAL A 257 -18.96 -5.04 -4.93
C VAL A 257 -17.46 -5.23 -4.92
N TYR A 258 -16.77 -4.45 -4.09
CA TYR A 258 -15.31 -4.49 -3.95
C TYR A 258 -14.91 -4.86 -2.52
N GLU A 259 -13.84 -5.64 -2.38
CA GLU A 259 -13.09 -5.64 -1.12
C GLU A 259 -12.41 -4.26 -0.97
N ALA A 260 -12.35 -3.73 0.24
CA ALA A 260 -11.74 -2.44 0.49
C ALA A 260 -10.75 -2.51 1.65
N ASN A 261 -9.69 -1.71 1.54
CA ASN A 261 -8.81 -1.43 2.66
C ASN A 261 -9.44 -0.31 3.50
N TYR A 262 -9.54 -0.52 4.81
CA TYR A 262 -9.97 0.54 5.73
C TYR A 262 -8.75 1.27 6.29
N VAL A 263 -8.86 2.59 6.33
CA VAL A 263 -7.93 3.48 7.04
C VAL A 263 -8.73 4.19 8.11
N ALA A 264 -8.26 4.11 9.35
CA ALA A 264 -8.87 4.81 10.47
C ALA A 264 -8.43 6.29 10.53
N LYS A 265 -9.33 7.15 10.98
CA LYS A 265 -8.99 8.51 11.38
C LYS A 265 -7.98 8.53 12.51
N GLY A 266 -7.06 9.47 12.47
CA GLY A 266 -6.02 9.67 13.47
C GLY A 266 -4.70 9.06 13.04
N SER A 267 -3.87 8.67 14.01
CA SER A 267 -2.59 8.02 13.77
C SER A 267 -2.63 6.59 14.28
N THR A 268 -2.03 5.66 13.55
CA THR A 268 -1.69 4.35 14.10
C THR A 268 -0.58 4.49 15.13
N ASP A 269 -0.50 3.54 16.08
CA ASP A 269 0.58 3.46 17.06
C ASP A 269 1.14 2.03 17.11
N PRO A 270 1.90 1.61 16.07
CA PRO A 270 2.48 0.29 16.03
C PRO A 270 3.58 0.14 17.09
N ASN A 271 3.74 -1.07 17.65
CA ASN A 271 4.84 -1.37 18.54
C ASN A 271 6.19 -1.20 17.83
N THR A 272 7.16 -0.63 18.54
CA THR A 272 8.52 -0.40 18.03
C THR A 272 9.60 -1.00 18.94
N ASP A 273 9.22 -1.72 19.99
CA ASP A 273 10.16 -2.33 20.93
C ASP A 273 9.97 -3.85 20.97
N SER A 274 10.93 -4.56 20.39
CA SER A 274 10.90 -6.02 20.26
C SER A 274 11.11 -6.77 21.57
N ARG A 275 11.40 -6.06 22.68
CA ARG A 275 11.57 -6.65 24.01
C ARG A 275 10.24 -6.87 24.74
N PHE A 276 9.22 -6.08 24.40
CA PHE A 276 7.95 -6.07 25.12
C PHE A 276 6.80 -6.63 24.29
N ASP A 277 6.90 -6.58 22.97
CA ASP A 277 5.90 -7.11 22.05
C ASP A 277 6.56 -7.34 20.66
N VAL A 278 5.78 -7.84 19.70
CA VAL A 278 6.20 -8.08 18.32
C VAL A 278 6.42 -6.76 17.60
N VAL A 279 7.55 -6.64 16.89
CA VAL A 279 7.77 -5.56 15.92
C VAL A 279 7.65 -6.12 14.52
N ASP A 280 6.70 -5.59 13.76
CA ASP A 280 6.50 -5.94 12.35
C ASP A 280 7.57 -5.30 11.46
N CYS A 281 8.47 -6.14 10.95
CA CYS A 281 9.59 -5.78 10.09
C CYS A 281 9.53 -6.50 8.75
N ILE A 282 8.33 -6.64 8.17
CA ILE A 282 8.13 -7.06 6.77
C ILE A 282 8.48 -5.96 5.74
N ILE A 283 8.73 -4.73 6.21
CA ILE A 283 9.23 -3.65 5.35
C ILE A 283 10.63 -3.26 5.84
N VAL A 284 11.60 -3.35 4.95
CA VAL A 284 13.01 -3.11 5.27
C VAL A 284 13.68 -2.22 4.24
N ASN A 285 14.89 -1.76 4.53
CA ASN A 285 15.73 -1.09 3.53
C ASN A 285 16.38 -2.09 2.56
N GLU A 286 16.98 -1.56 1.50
CA GLU A 286 17.64 -2.35 0.46
C GLU A 286 18.72 -3.31 1.02
N VAL A 287 19.52 -2.87 2.00
CA VAL A 287 20.58 -3.70 2.62
C VAL A 287 20.01 -4.94 3.30
N ALA A 288 18.96 -4.78 4.11
CA ALA A 288 18.26 -5.91 4.71
C ALA A 288 17.54 -6.74 3.63
N GLY A 289 16.94 -6.10 2.63
CA GLY A 289 16.29 -6.76 1.50
C GLY A 289 17.23 -7.68 0.72
N ASP A 290 18.44 -7.21 0.39
CA ASP A 290 19.46 -8.02 -0.30
C ASP A 290 19.82 -9.25 0.53
N PHE A 291 20.03 -9.08 1.82
CA PHE A 291 20.31 -10.18 2.74
C PHE A 291 19.16 -11.20 2.80
N LEU A 292 17.91 -10.73 2.95
CA LEU A 292 16.74 -11.60 3.00
C LEU A 292 16.57 -12.38 1.69
N ALA A 293 16.76 -11.72 0.55
CA ALA A 293 16.71 -12.35 -0.76
C ALA A 293 17.78 -13.44 -0.90
N GLU A 294 19.03 -13.17 -0.49
CA GLU A 294 20.11 -14.16 -0.52
C GLU A 294 19.80 -15.38 0.35
N GLN A 295 19.22 -15.18 1.55
CA GLN A 295 18.83 -16.30 2.40
C GLN A 295 17.69 -17.10 1.75
N ILE A 296 16.70 -16.46 1.16
CA ILE A 296 15.60 -17.15 0.49
C ILE A 296 16.12 -17.99 -0.69
N GLU A 297 16.91 -17.39 -1.59
CA GLU A 297 17.47 -18.07 -2.76
C GLU A 297 18.40 -19.23 -2.42
N ARG A 298 19.05 -19.18 -1.25
CA ARG A 298 19.94 -20.24 -0.79
C ARG A 298 19.19 -21.50 -0.34
N TYR A 299 17.97 -21.35 0.17
CA TYR A 299 17.25 -22.42 0.86
C TYR A 299 15.92 -22.82 0.19
N TYR A 300 15.43 -22.05 -0.79
CA TYR A 300 14.21 -22.34 -1.57
C TYR A 300 14.51 -22.27 -3.07
#